data_AF-A0A951X166-F1
#
_entry.id   AF-A0A951X166-F1
#
_cell.length_a   1.000
_cell.length_b   1.000
_cell.length_c   1.000
_cell.angle_alpha   90.00
_cell.angle_beta   90.00
_cell.angle_gamma   90.00
#
_symmetry.space_group_name_H-M   'P 1'
#
loop_
_entity.id
_entity.type
_entity.pdbx_description
1 polymer ?
#
loop_
_entity_poly.entity_id
_entity_poly.type
_entity_poly.pdbx_seq_one_letter_code
_entity_poly.pdbx_strand_id
1 'polypeptide(L)' 'MSHQPVLIASDLEGVFLPEIWIAVAERTGIPELRLTTRDISDYDELMRYRMRILDQHGLTLADIQQT' A
#
# COMPACT_ATOMS: atom_id res chain seq x y z
N MET A 1 -39.65 2.10 19.07
CA MET A 1 -38.43 1.34 18.75
C MET A 1 -37.44 2.28 18.10
N SER A 2 -36.28 2.50 18.70
CA SER A 2 -35.22 3.34 18.13
C SER A 2 -34.59 2.58 16.96
N HIS A 3 -34.74 3.07 15.73
CA HIS A 3 -33.98 2.56 14.59
C HIS A 3 -32.53 3.03 14.73
N GLN A 4 -31.64 2.11 15.08
CA GLN A 4 -30.21 2.36 14.94
C GLN A 4 -29.80 2.15 13.48
N PRO A 5 -29.03 3.08 12.88
CA PRO A 5 -28.50 2.90 11.55
C PRO A 5 -27.50 1.74 11.50
N VAL A 6 -27.50 0.99 10.40
CA VAL A 6 -26.54 -0.08 10.15
C VAL A 6 -25.24 0.52 9.65
N LEU A 7 -24.12 0.09 10.23
CA LEU A 7 -22.77 0.49 9.80
C LEU A 7 -22.05 -0.72 9.19
N ILE A 8 -21.41 -0.51 8.04
CA ILE A 8 -20.58 -1.51 7.37
C ILE A 8 -19.17 -0.96 7.30
N ALA A 9 -18.21 -1.74 7.77
CA ALA A 9 -16.79 -1.50 7.62
C ALA A 9 -16.18 -2.70 6.86
N SER A 10 -15.35 -2.40 5.87
CA SER A 10 -14.65 -3.40 5.07
C SER A 10 -13.23 -2.95 4.85
N ASP A 11 -12.35 -3.94 4.70
CA ASP A 11 -11.02 -3.72 4.16
C ASP A 11 -11.11 -3.21 2.71
N LEU A 12 -10.06 -2.55 2.25
CA LEU A 12 -9.96 -1.99 0.91
C LEU A 12 -9.18 -2.94 -0.01
N GLU A 13 -7.94 -3.23 0.35
CA GLU A 13 -7.05 -4.12 -0.40
C GLU A 13 -7.51 -5.58 -0.19
N GLY A 14 -7.49 -6.39 -1.25
CA GLY A 14 -8.00 -7.76 -1.24
C GLY A 14 -9.54 -7.89 -1.27
N VAL A 15 -10.30 -6.84 -0.98
CA VAL A 15 -11.78 -6.83 -1.08
C VAL A 15 -12.26 -6.06 -2.30
N PHE A 16 -11.89 -4.78 -2.39
CA PHE A 16 -12.32 -3.90 -3.47
C PHE A 16 -11.21 -3.63 -4.49
N LEU A 17 -9.95 -3.67 -4.04
CA LEU A 17 -8.78 -3.37 -4.86
C LEU A 17 -7.69 -4.43 -4.67
N PRO A 18 -6.81 -4.65 -5.67
CA PRO A 18 -5.57 -5.39 -5.46
C PRO A 18 -4.61 -4.68 -4.51
N GLU A 19 -3.57 -5.38 -4.06
CA GLU A 19 -2.49 -4.84 -3.22
C GLU A 19 -1.75 -3.69 -3.95
N ILE A 20 -1.88 -2.48 -3.44
CA ILE A 20 -1.38 -1.24 -4.04
C ILE A 20 0.13 -1.30 -4.18
N TRP A 21 0.85 -1.72 -3.15
CA TRP A 21 2.32 -1.75 -3.18
C TRP A 21 2.89 -2.78 -4.14
N ILE A 22 2.18 -3.90 -4.35
CA ILE A 22 2.53 -4.86 -5.40
C ILE A 22 2.35 -4.22 -6.78
N ALA A 23 1.23 -3.53 -7.00
CA ALA A 23 0.99 -2.82 -8.27
C ALA A 23 2.02 -1.71 -8.53
N VAL A 24 2.38 -0.91 -7.50
CA VAL A 24 3.43 0.11 -7.60
C VAL A 24 4.77 -0.52 -7.97
N ALA A 25 5.13 -1.64 -7.33
CA ALA A 25 6.36 -2.38 -7.65
C ALA A 25 6.39 -2.86 -9.11
N GLU A 26 5.29 -3.40 -9.61
CA GLU A 26 5.20 -3.92 -10.98
C GLU A 26 5.28 -2.81 -12.03
N ARG A 27 4.61 -1.68 -11.79
CA ARG A 27 4.58 -0.58 -12.76
C ARG A 27 5.86 0.27 -12.77
N THR A 28 6.51 0.42 -11.62
CA THR A 28 7.81 1.11 -11.52
C THR A 28 9.00 0.20 -11.81
N GLY A 29 8.80 -1.12 -11.80
CA GLY A 29 9.87 -2.12 -11.98
C GLY A 29 10.80 -2.25 -10.78
N ILE A 30 10.36 -1.83 -9.58
CA ILE A 30 11.14 -1.84 -8.34
C ILE A 30 10.67 -3.02 -7.46
N PRO A 31 11.33 -4.19 -7.53
CA PRO A 31 10.89 -5.40 -6.83
C PRO A 31 10.91 -5.27 -5.30
N GLU A 32 11.73 -4.40 -4.73
CA GLU A 32 11.83 -4.11 -3.30
C GLU A 32 10.51 -3.61 -2.70
N LEU A 33 9.67 -2.95 -3.51
CA LEU A 33 8.36 -2.47 -3.06
C LEU A 33 7.32 -3.59 -2.90
N ARG A 34 7.61 -4.82 -3.35
CA ARG A 34 6.72 -5.99 -3.19
C ARG A 34 6.67 -6.55 -1.77
N LEU A 35 7.59 -6.14 -0.89
CA LEU A 35 7.63 -6.65 0.49
C LEU A 35 6.31 -6.35 1.20
N THR A 36 5.84 -7.34 1.97
CA THR A 36 4.60 -7.29 2.74
C THR A 36 4.87 -7.47 4.23
N THR A 37 3.82 -7.41 5.05
CA THR A 37 3.92 -7.70 6.48
C THR A 37 4.26 -9.17 6.79
N ARG A 38 4.23 -10.06 5.79
CA ARG A 38 4.74 -11.43 5.92
C ARG A 38 6.28 -11.48 5.90
N ASP A 39 6.91 -10.50 5.27
CA ASP A 39 8.36 -10.40 5.14
C ASP A 39 8.95 -9.50 6.23
N ILE A 40 8.30 -8.36 6.49
CA ILE A 40 8.64 -7.42 7.56
C ILE A 40 7.41 -7.24 8.44
N SER A 41 7.36 -7.94 9.58
CA SER A 41 6.19 -7.96 10.46
C SER A 41 5.86 -6.62 11.11
N ASP A 42 6.87 -5.79 11.36
CA ASP A 42 6.68 -4.45 11.91
C ASP A 42 6.24 -3.49 10.81
N TYR A 43 5.02 -2.96 10.93
CA TYR A 43 4.43 -2.08 9.92
C TYR A 43 5.20 -0.77 9.76
N ASP A 44 5.67 -0.19 10.86
CA ASP A 44 6.42 1.07 10.83
C ASP A 44 7.78 0.88 10.17
N GLU A 45 8.43 -0.26 10.42
CA GLU A 45 9.65 -0.66 9.72
C GLU A 45 9.41 -0.82 8.21
N LEU A 46 8.34 -1.52 7.83
CA LEU A 46 7.97 -1.70 6.42
C LEU A 46 7.71 -0.35 5.72
N MET A 47 6.99 0.57 6.36
CA MET A 47 6.72 1.89 5.79
C MET A 47 8.00 2.73 5.64
N ARG A 48 8.87 2.75 6.66
CA ARG A 48 10.16 3.44 6.58
C ARG A 48 11.03 2.87 5.47
N TYR A 49 11.03 1.54 5.31
CA TYR A 49 11.73 0.87 4.22
C TYR A 49 11.21 1.34 2.86
N ARG A 50 9.89 1.31 2.63
CA ARG A 50 9.28 1.75 1.36
C ARG A 50 9.59 3.21 1.05
N MET A 51 9.47 4.10 2.04
CA MET A 51 9.81 5.52 1.86
C MET A 51 11.27 5.73 1.45
N ARG A 52 12.22 4.99 2.06
CA ARG A 52 13.63 5.04 1.68
C ARG A 52 13.85 4.57 0.25
N ILE A 53 13.16 3.51 -0.20
CA ILE A 53 13.25 3.04 -1.59
C ILE A 53 12.70 4.09 -2.55
N LEU A 54 11.53 4.67 -2.27
CA LEU A 54 10.96 5.74 -3.10
C LEU A 54 11.92 6.93 -3.24
N ASP A 55 12.53 7.37 -2.14
CA ASP A 55 13.52 8.45 -2.12
C ASP A 55 14.78 8.11 -2.94
N GLN A 56 15.31 6.90 -2.80
CA GLN A 56 16.47 6.42 -3.57
C GLN A 56 16.23 6.42 -5.07
N HIS A 57 15.00 6.14 -5.50
CA HIS A 57 14.60 6.15 -6.91
C HIS A 57 14.03 7.50 -7.38
N GLY A 58 13.96 8.50 -6.49
CA GLY A 58 13.41 9.83 -6.81
C GLY A 58 11.92 9.83 -7.15
N LEU A 59 11.17 8.82 -6.68
CA LEU A 59 9.73 8.69 -6.96
C LEU A 59 8.91 9.60 -6.06
N THR A 60 8.06 10.40 -6.68
CA THR A 60 7.12 11.29 -6.00
C THR A 60 5.71 10.70 -5.96
N LEU A 61 4.84 11.30 -5.16
CA LEU A 61 3.42 10.94 -5.15
C LEU A 61 2.77 11.11 -6.53
N ALA A 62 3.17 12.14 -7.28
CA ALA A 62 2.64 12.39 -8.61
C ALA A 62 2.98 11.24 -9.58
N ASP A 63 4.22 10.72 -9.50
CA ASP A 63 4.66 9.58 -10.31
C ASP A 63 3.83 8.33 -10.00
N ILE A 64 3.55 8.08 -8.71
CA ILE A 64 2.71 6.96 -8.25
C ILE A 64 1.25 7.09 -8.72
N GLN A 65 0.70 8.31 -8.74
CA GLN A 65 -0.68 8.57 -9.17
C GLN A 65 -0.84 8.51 -10.69
N GLN A 66 0.21 8.82 -11.43
CA GLN A 66 0.24 8.71 -12.90
C GLN A 66 0.49 7.29 -13.36
N THR A 67 0.97 6.41 -12.47
CA THR A 67 1.38 5.09 -12.87
C THR A 67 0.21 4.31 -13.41
#